data_AF-A0A1B6MVB3-F1
#
_entry.id   AF-A0A1B6MVB3-F1
#
_cell.length_a   1.000
_cell.length_b   1.000
_cell.length_c   1.000
_cell.angle_alpha   90.00
_cell.angle_beta   90.00
_cell.angle_gamma   90.00
#
_symmetry.space_group_name_H-M   'P 1'
#
loop_
_entity.id
_entity.type
_entity.pdbx_description
1 polymer ?
#
loop_
_entity_poly.entity_id
_entity_poly.type
_entity_poly.pdbx_seq_one_letter_code
_entity_poly.pdbx_strand_id
1 'polypeptide(L)'
;SYAFIRRGCPKKNIKNLMCKPKPIKPNTDDPKFLTQFYPGLHKINNIMKTAFPILLSSSDTQNLFSKSPRVTFKRPKNLKNILSKPKLPSNNLIKNTTETAGCEPCKKPRCGTCKFIKEAKTFKSSVTNQNFKIKNHIDCNSKNVIYQLN
;
A
#
# COMPACT_ATOMS: atom_id res chain seq x y z
N SER A 1 -3.40 -36.95 16.09
CA SER A 1 -3.95 -37.28 14.76
C SER A 1 -3.69 -36.11 13.81
N TYR A 2 -2.57 -36.17 13.09
CA TYR A 2 -2.15 -35.12 12.13
C TYR A 2 -2.55 -35.55 10.72
N ALA A 3 -3.55 -34.89 10.13
CA ALA A 3 -4.02 -35.16 8.77
C ALA A 3 -3.96 -33.89 7.90
N PHE A 4 -2.74 -33.46 7.56
CA PHE A 4 -2.50 -32.55 6.44
C PHE A 4 -1.31 -33.07 5.63
N ILE A 5 -1.52 -34.22 4.98
CA ILE A 5 -0.59 -34.75 3.99
C ILE A 5 -0.64 -33.83 2.77
N ARG A 6 0.55 -33.38 2.38
CA ARG A 6 0.86 -32.52 1.24
C ARG A 6 0.16 -33.00 -0.02
N ARG A 7 -0.94 -32.34 -0.42
CA ARG A 7 -1.37 -32.41 -1.82
C ARG A 7 -0.32 -31.68 -2.65
N GLY A 8 0.61 -32.42 -3.24
CA GLY A 8 1.55 -31.88 -4.20
C GLY A 8 0.78 -31.16 -5.30
N CYS A 9 1.12 -29.89 -5.56
CA CYS A 9 0.63 -29.20 -6.74
C CYS A 9 1.01 -30.04 -7.98
N PRO A 10 0.06 -30.45 -8.84
CA PRO A 10 0.40 -31.11 -10.08
C PRO A 10 1.31 -30.17 -10.89
N LYS A 11 2.43 -30.69 -11.39
CA LYS A 11 3.34 -29.96 -12.28
C LYS A 11 2.60 -29.67 -13.59
N LYS A 12 1.76 -28.63 -13.61
CA LYS A 12 1.11 -28.15 -14.83
C LYS A 12 2.23 -27.78 -15.81
N ASN A 13 2.13 -28.27 -17.04
CA ASN A 13 3.09 -27.96 -18.09
C ASN A 13 2.94 -26.47 -18.47
N ILE A 14 3.67 -25.59 -17.76
CA ILE A 14 3.54 -24.11 -17.84
C ILE A 14 3.83 -23.58 -19.26
N LYS A 15 4.52 -24.36 -20.10
CA LYS A 15 4.95 -23.95 -21.44
C LYS A 15 3.79 -23.53 -22.34
N ASN A 16 2.62 -24.17 -22.21
CA ASN A 16 1.46 -23.89 -23.06
C ASN A 16 0.54 -22.76 -22.51
N LEU A 17 0.85 -22.23 -21.32
CA LEU A 17 0.13 -21.12 -20.68
C LEU A 17 0.85 -19.76 -20.86
N MET A 18 2.04 -19.76 -21.47
CA MET A 18 2.75 -18.52 -21.77
C MET A 18 2.15 -17.91 -23.04
N CYS A 19 1.42 -16.81 -22.86
CA CYS A 19 1.05 -15.93 -23.98
C CYS A 19 2.33 -15.64 -24.77
N LYS A 20 2.33 -15.95 -26.07
CA LYS A 20 3.44 -15.59 -26.96
C LYS A 20 3.77 -14.11 -26.76
N PRO A 21 5.07 -13.73 -26.65
CA PRO A 21 5.44 -12.33 -26.52
C PRO A 21 4.80 -11.57 -27.67
N LYS A 22 4.01 -10.54 -27.33
CA LYS A 22 3.41 -9.67 -28.35
C LYS A 22 4.55 -9.03 -29.15
N PRO A 23 4.43 -8.88 -30.48
CA PRO A 23 5.44 -8.21 -31.27
C PRO A 23 5.72 -6.83 -30.66
N ILE A 24 7.01 -6.54 -30.45
CA ILE A 24 7.47 -5.26 -29.94
C ILE A 24 7.12 -4.23 -31.02
N LYS A 25 6.13 -3.40 -30.74
CA LYS A 25 5.82 -2.26 -31.61
C LYS A 25 6.98 -1.28 -31.53
N PRO A 26 7.36 -0.62 -32.64
CA PRO A 26 8.38 0.43 -32.59
C PRO A 26 8.01 1.45 -31.52
N ASN A 27 9.00 1.90 -30.74
CA ASN A 27 8.84 2.99 -29.78
C ASN A 27 8.48 4.24 -30.59
N THR A 28 7.19 4.50 -30.65
CA THR A 28 6.66 5.79 -31.05
C THR A 28 6.73 6.63 -29.79
N ASP A 29 7.54 7.69 -29.81
CA ASP A 29 7.68 8.68 -28.73
C ASP A 29 6.41 9.54 -28.53
N ASP A 30 5.25 9.03 -28.98
CA ASP A 30 3.97 9.68 -28.81
C ASP A 30 3.64 9.74 -27.30
N PRO A 31 3.32 10.94 -26.77
CA PRO A 31 3.00 11.11 -25.37
C PRO A 31 1.76 10.28 -24.99
N LYS A 32 1.76 9.69 -23.79
CA LYS A 32 0.68 8.82 -23.30
C LYS A 32 0.13 9.35 -21.99
N PHE A 33 -1.19 9.53 -21.95
CA PHE A 33 -1.89 9.83 -20.70
C PHE A 33 -2.35 8.52 -20.04
N LEU A 34 -1.68 8.13 -18.96
CA LEU A 34 -1.95 6.89 -18.24
C LEU A 34 -2.98 7.09 -17.14
N THR A 35 -4.14 6.46 -17.27
CA THR A 35 -5.20 6.50 -16.25
C THR A 35 -5.74 5.10 -15.93
N GLN A 36 -6.42 4.92 -14.80
CA GLN A 36 -7.07 3.66 -14.49
C GLN A 36 -8.38 3.51 -15.26
N PHE A 37 -8.67 2.31 -15.77
CA PHE A 37 -9.95 2.05 -16.45
C PHE A 37 -11.13 2.19 -15.48
N TYR A 38 -12.13 2.98 -15.88
CA TYR A 38 -13.43 3.11 -15.22
C TYR A 38 -14.55 3.07 -16.29
N PRO A 39 -15.58 2.22 -16.15
CA PRO A 39 -16.64 2.08 -17.16
C PRO A 39 -17.39 3.38 -17.46
N GLY A 40 -17.54 4.26 -16.47
CA GLY A 40 -18.20 5.57 -16.67
C GLY A 40 -17.34 6.60 -17.41
N LEU A 41 -16.05 6.33 -17.64
CA LEU A 41 -15.09 7.27 -18.23
C LEU A 41 -15.03 7.21 -19.77
N HIS A 42 -16.19 7.11 -20.41
CA HIS A 42 -16.32 6.93 -21.86
C HIS A 42 -15.92 8.18 -22.68
N LYS A 43 -16.04 9.39 -22.11
CA LYS A 43 -15.76 10.66 -22.80
C LYS A 43 -14.31 11.14 -22.67
N ILE A 44 -13.41 10.41 -22.03
CA ILE A 44 -12.06 10.90 -21.74
C ILE A 44 -11.23 11.28 -22.97
N ASN A 45 -11.41 10.55 -24.08
CA ASN A 45 -10.76 10.91 -25.33
C ASN A 45 -11.25 12.27 -25.86
N ASN A 46 -12.54 12.56 -25.70
CA ASN A 46 -13.10 13.85 -26.10
C ASN A 46 -12.60 14.96 -25.19
N ILE A 47 -12.55 14.70 -23.88
CA ILE A 47 -12.00 15.64 -22.89
C ILE A 47 -10.54 15.96 -23.21
N MET A 48 -9.72 14.96 -23.56
CA MET A 48 -8.32 15.22 -23.94
C MET A 48 -8.21 16.02 -25.24
N LYS A 49 -9.08 15.77 -26.21
CA LYS A 49 -9.12 16.58 -27.44
C LYS A 49 -9.51 18.04 -27.17
N THR A 50 -10.47 18.28 -26.28
CA THR A 50 -10.89 19.64 -25.91
C THR A 50 -9.88 20.35 -25.02
N ALA A 51 -9.18 19.62 -24.16
CA ALA A 51 -8.19 20.19 -23.25
C ALA A 51 -6.82 20.45 -23.93
N PHE A 52 -6.49 19.71 -24.99
CA PHE A 52 -5.20 19.83 -25.65
C PHE A 52 -4.89 21.24 -26.21
N PRO A 53 -5.83 21.95 -26.85
CA PRO A 53 -5.62 23.35 -27.27
C PRO A 53 -5.25 24.28 -26.11
N ILE A 54 -5.78 24.03 -24.90
CA ILE A 54 -5.45 24.82 -23.70
C ILE A 54 -3.99 24.60 -23.29
N LEU A 55 -3.46 23.38 -23.49
CA LEU A 55 -2.05 23.09 -23.26
C LEU A 55 -1.14 23.72 -24.32
N LEU A 56 -1.67 24.02 -25.51
CA LEU A 56 -0.91 24.70 -26.58
C LEU A 56 -0.95 26.22 -26.46
N SER A 57 -1.92 26.80 -25.75
CA SER A 57 -2.04 28.26 -25.61
C SER A 57 -1.01 28.90 -24.66
N SER A 58 -0.37 28.11 -23.80
CA SER A 58 0.71 28.61 -22.92
C SER A 58 2.07 28.43 -23.58
N SER A 59 2.90 29.47 -23.52
CA SER A 59 4.29 29.48 -24.02
C SER A 59 5.14 28.35 -23.42
N ASP A 60 4.86 27.97 -22.18
CA ASP A 60 5.67 27.04 -21.41
C ASP A 60 5.39 25.58 -21.80
N THR A 61 4.16 25.29 -22.24
CA THR A 61 3.69 23.92 -22.53
C THR A 61 3.49 23.64 -24.02
N GLN A 62 3.51 24.67 -24.87
CA GLN A 62 3.32 24.54 -26.32
C GLN A 62 4.36 23.63 -26.99
N ASN A 63 5.62 23.71 -26.55
CA ASN A 63 6.72 22.93 -27.11
C ASN A 63 6.88 21.54 -26.49
N LEU A 64 6.13 21.24 -25.41
CA LEU A 64 6.28 19.99 -24.65
C LEU A 64 5.63 18.79 -25.36
N PHE A 65 4.58 19.03 -26.15
CA PHE A 65 3.81 17.98 -26.82
C PHE A 65 3.64 18.27 -28.31
N SER A 66 4.25 17.45 -29.16
CA SER A 66 4.04 17.52 -30.62
C SER A 66 2.64 17.10 -31.05
N LYS A 67 1.98 16.24 -30.25
CA LYS A 67 0.64 15.70 -30.51
C LYS A 67 -0.13 15.52 -29.20
N SER A 68 -1.46 15.48 -29.30
CA SER A 68 -2.33 15.19 -28.16
C SER A 68 -2.00 13.83 -27.55
N PRO A 69 -1.78 13.74 -26.22
CA PRO A 69 -1.43 12.48 -25.58
C PRO A 69 -2.49 11.41 -25.76
N ARG A 70 -2.06 10.21 -26.15
CA ARG A 70 -2.97 9.07 -26.28
C ARG A 70 -3.40 8.57 -24.90
N VAL A 71 -4.70 8.53 -24.65
CA VAL A 71 -5.24 7.94 -23.42
C VAL A 71 -4.97 6.44 -23.40
N THR A 72 -4.31 5.98 -22.35
CA THR A 72 -3.95 4.59 -22.12
C THR A 72 -4.49 4.17 -20.75
N PHE A 73 -5.26 3.08 -20.74
CA PHE A 73 -5.87 2.57 -19.52
C PHE A 73 -5.03 1.50 -18.84
N LYS A 74 -4.79 1.66 -17.54
CA LYS A 74 -4.29 0.64 -16.63
C LYS A 74 -5.46 -0.22 -16.14
N ARG A 75 -5.22 -1.53 -16.02
CA ARG A 75 -6.20 -2.46 -15.44
C ARG A 75 -6.43 -2.12 -13.96
N PRO A 76 -7.69 -2.06 -13.47
CA PRO A 76 -7.96 -1.86 -12.06
C PRO A 76 -7.47 -3.04 -11.23
N LYS A 77 -7.21 -2.81 -9.93
CA LYS A 77 -6.87 -3.91 -9.01
C LYS A 77 -8.07 -4.85 -8.92
N ASN A 78 -7.85 -6.15 -9.18
CA ASN A 78 -8.85 -7.18 -8.97
C ASN A 78 -8.62 -7.90 -7.64
N LEU A 79 -9.60 -8.71 -7.21
CA LEU A 79 -9.50 -9.52 -5.99
C LEU A 79 -8.24 -10.38 -5.96
N LYS A 80 -7.86 -10.98 -7.09
CA LYS A 80 -6.60 -11.72 -7.22
C LYS A 80 -5.39 -10.85 -6.83
N ASN A 81 -5.25 -9.64 -7.37
CA ASN A 81 -4.15 -8.75 -7.01
C ASN A 81 -4.14 -8.34 -5.53
N ILE A 82 -5.30 -8.31 -4.89
CA ILE A 82 -5.44 -7.98 -3.47
C ILE A 82 -5.02 -9.18 -2.60
N LEU A 83 -5.49 -10.37 -2.95
CA LEU A 83 -5.29 -11.61 -2.17
C LEU A 83 -3.93 -12.28 -2.45
N SER A 84 -3.50 -12.32 -3.71
CA SER A 84 -2.23 -12.91 -4.14
C SER A 84 -1.18 -11.81 -4.28
N LYS A 85 -0.64 -11.34 -3.15
CA LYS A 85 0.58 -10.52 -3.18
C LYS A 85 1.73 -11.44 -3.64
N PRO A 86 2.45 -11.10 -4.73
CA PRO A 86 3.53 -11.94 -5.26
C PRO A 86 4.74 -12.01 -4.31
N LYS A 87 4.81 -11.08 -3.36
CA LYS A 87 5.77 -11.09 -2.27
C LYS A 87 4.98 -11.33 -0.99
N LEU A 88 5.41 -12.32 -0.20
CA LEU A 88 5.08 -12.33 1.22
C LEU A 88 5.48 -10.97 1.80
N PRO A 89 4.71 -10.37 2.72
CA PRO A 89 5.21 -9.23 3.46
C PRO A 89 6.60 -9.64 3.96
N SER A 90 7.64 -8.92 3.56
CA SER A 90 8.93 -9.13 4.18
C SER A 90 8.68 -9.01 5.68
N ASN A 91 9.27 -9.90 6.47
CA ASN A 91 9.12 -9.90 7.92
C ASN A 91 9.58 -8.57 8.58
N ASN A 92 9.91 -7.53 7.81
CA ASN A 92 10.14 -6.15 8.22
C ASN A 92 8.93 -5.46 8.87
N LEU A 93 7.75 -6.10 8.96
CA LEU A 93 6.67 -5.68 9.87
C LEU A 93 6.92 -6.17 11.31
N ILE A 94 7.74 -7.20 11.49
CA ILE A 94 8.55 -7.31 12.68
C ILE A 94 9.67 -6.30 12.43
N LYS A 95 9.45 -5.05 12.82
CA LYS A 95 10.60 -4.21 13.12
C LYS A 95 11.44 -5.05 14.08
N ASN A 96 12.59 -5.49 13.61
CA ASN A 96 13.70 -5.84 14.48
C ASN A 96 14.18 -4.54 15.13
N THR A 97 13.29 -3.85 15.81
CA THR A 97 13.69 -2.95 16.85
C THR A 97 13.93 -3.85 18.04
N THR A 98 15.15 -3.78 18.55
CA THR A 98 15.49 -4.04 19.95
C THR A 98 14.71 -3.12 20.90
N GLU A 99 13.48 -2.75 20.56
CA GLU A 99 12.54 -2.01 21.38
C GLU A 99 12.01 -3.03 22.38
N THR A 100 12.43 -2.86 23.63
CA THR A 100 11.94 -3.67 24.73
C THR A 100 10.43 -3.52 24.82
N ALA A 101 9.71 -4.64 24.78
CA ALA A 101 8.25 -4.63 24.95
C ALA A 101 7.86 -3.92 26.26
N GLY A 102 6.86 -3.04 26.17
CA GLY A 102 6.48 -2.14 27.24
C GLY A 102 5.84 -0.86 26.73
N CYS A 103 5.39 -0.03 27.66
CA CYS A 103 4.91 1.31 27.44
C CYS A 103 6.01 2.30 27.83
N GLU A 104 6.36 3.25 26.96
CA GLU A 104 7.31 4.32 27.26
C GLU A 104 6.91 5.65 26.60
N PRO A 105 7.30 6.81 27.17
CA PRO A 105 7.03 8.10 26.54
C PRO A 105 7.84 8.25 25.24
N CYS A 106 7.26 8.89 24.21
CA CYS A 106 7.93 9.06 22.91
C CYS A 106 9.05 10.13 22.90
N LYS A 107 9.29 10.81 24.04
CA LYS A 107 10.33 11.82 24.27
C LYS A 107 10.36 13.01 23.27
N LYS A 108 9.27 13.25 22.53
CA LYS A 108 9.15 14.42 21.65
C LYS A 108 8.92 15.70 22.47
N PRO A 109 9.58 16.83 22.12
CA PRO A 109 9.60 18.04 22.96
C PRO A 109 8.23 18.72 23.17
N ARG A 110 7.25 18.46 22.31
CA ARG A 110 5.89 19.04 22.38
C ARG A 110 4.78 17.99 22.57
N CYS A 111 5.11 16.78 23.03
CA CYS A 111 4.11 15.75 23.24
C CYS A 111 3.32 16.01 24.54
N GLY A 112 2.03 16.36 24.43
CA GLY A 112 1.16 16.54 25.58
C GLY A 112 0.90 15.24 26.36
N THR A 113 0.77 14.12 25.65
CA THR A 113 0.48 12.80 26.23
C THR A 113 1.65 12.23 27.04
N CYS A 114 2.90 12.56 26.69
CA CYS A 114 4.09 12.09 27.41
C CYS A 114 4.03 12.36 28.92
N LYS A 115 3.37 13.45 29.34
CA LYS A 115 3.24 13.84 30.76
C LYS A 115 2.44 12.82 31.58
N PHE A 116 1.55 12.07 30.93
CA PHE A 116 0.66 11.12 31.58
C PHE A 116 1.09 9.66 31.40
N ILE A 117 2.06 9.40 30.51
CA ILE A 117 2.55 8.04 30.29
C ILE A 117 3.56 7.67 31.37
N LYS A 118 3.31 6.54 32.03
CA LYS A 118 4.25 5.90 32.94
C LYS A 118 4.93 4.75 32.22
N GLU A 119 6.25 4.65 32.39
CA GLU A 119 7.02 3.52 31.87
C GLU A 119 6.60 2.23 32.59
N ALA A 120 6.16 1.24 31.82
CA ALA A 120 5.63 -0.01 32.39
C ALA A 120 5.81 -1.19 31.43
N LYS A 121 6.12 -2.38 31.96
CA LYS A 121 6.14 -3.65 31.20
C LYS A 121 4.90 -4.49 31.44
N THR A 122 4.14 -4.15 32.48
CA THR A 122 2.94 -4.84 32.93
C THR A 122 1.93 -3.83 33.45
N PHE A 123 0.64 -4.11 33.31
CA PHE A 123 -0.43 -3.34 33.95
C PHE A 123 -1.34 -4.26 34.76
N LYS A 124 -1.97 -3.72 35.81
CA LYS A 124 -2.91 -4.46 36.66
C LYS A 124 -4.33 -4.01 36.33
N SER A 125 -5.23 -4.92 36.00
CA SER A 125 -6.64 -4.58 35.79
C SER A 125 -7.29 -4.15 37.11
N SER A 126 -7.95 -2.98 37.12
CA SER A 126 -8.70 -2.50 38.30
C SER A 126 -9.90 -3.38 38.64
N VAL A 127 -10.46 -4.09 37.65
CA VAL A 127 -11.67 -4.92 37.83
C VAL A 127 -11.30 -6.33 38.30
N THR A 128 -10.36 -6.98 37.63
CA THR A 128 -10.02 -8.39 37.89
C THR A 128 -8.82 -8.56 38.82
N ASN A 129 -8.13 -7.47 39.18
CA ASN A 129 -6.89 -7.48 39.95
C ASN A 129 -5.75 -8.32 39.35
N GLN A 130 -5.87 -8.73 38.08
CA GLN A 130 -4.86 -9.53 37.38
C GLN A 130 -3.81 -8.65 36.72
N ASN A 131 -2.56 -9.14 36.72
CA ASN A 131 -1.43 -8.50 36.07
C ASN A 131 -1.26 -9.03 34.63
N PHE A 132 -1.25 -8.11 33.66
CA PHE A 132 -1.08 -8.40 32.25
C PHE A 132 0.26 -7.87 31.74
N LYS A 133 0.98 -8.69 30.97
CA LYS A 133 2.25 -8.30 30.35
C LYS A 133 2.02 -7.60 29.01
N ILE A 134 2.65 -6.47 28.82
CA ILE A 134 2.61 -5.71 27.57
C ILE A 134 3.56 -6.41 26.58
N LYS A 135 3.02 -6.89 25.47
CA LYS A 135 3.76 -7.71 24.48
C LYS A 135 4.46 -6.88 23.41
N ASN A 136 3.98 -5.66 23.18
CA ASN A 136 4.43 -4.77 22.13
C ASN A 136 5.14 -3.57 22.74
N HIS A 137 5.93 -2.87 21.94
CA HIS A 137 6.37 -1.52 22.26
C HIS A 137 5.22 -0.55 21.99
N ILE A 138 4.87 0.26 22.99
CA ILE A 138 3.76 1.22 22.96
C ILE A 138 4.29 2.58 23.40
N ASP A 139 4.00 3.61 22.60
CA ASP A 139 4.38 5.00 22.86
C ASP A 139 3.20 5.96 22.65
N CYS A 140 3.44 7.27 22.80
CA CYS A 140 2.40 8.29 22.59
C CYS A 140 1.87 8.38 21.15
N ASN A 141 2.56 7.80 20.16
CA ASN A 141 2.16 7.84 18.76
C ASN A 141 1.48 6.55 18.30
N SER A 142 1.38 5.56 19.18
CA SER A 142 0.78 4.27 18.91
C SER A 142 -0.72 4.44 18.66
N LYS A 143 -1.22 3.82 17.59
CA LYS A 143 -2.63 3.91 17.19
C LYS A 143 -3.43 2.74 17.74
N ASN A 144 -4.73 2.95 17.97
CA ASN A 144 -5.67 1.93 18.45
C ASN A 144 -5.27 1.33 19.81
N VAL A 145 -4.79 2.18 20.72
CA VAL A 145 -4.43 1.81 22.09
C VAL A 145 -5.56 2.18 23.05
N ILE A 146 -5.69 1.41 24.13
CA ILE A 146 -6.60 1.70 25.24
C ILE A 146 -5.74 2.19 26.41
N TYR A 147 -6.08 3.35 26.96
CA TYR A 147 -5.40 3.88 28.13
C TYR A 147 -6.10 3.38 29.40
N GLN A 148 -5.31 2.84 30.31
CA GLN A 148 -5.75 2.62 31.67
C GLN A 148 -5.40 3.86 32.49
N LEU A 149 -6.42 4.58 32.95
CA LEU A 149 -6.29 5.66 33.90
C LEU A 149 -6.40 5.08 35.31
N ASN A 150 -5.48 5.47 36.19
CA ASN A 150 -5.51 5.13 37.61
C ASN A 150 -6.03 6.32 38.41
#